data_AF-A0A2M7JNP7-F1
#
_entry.id   AF-A0A2M7JNP7-F1
#
_cell.length_a   1.000
_cell.length_b   1.000
_cell.length_c   1.000
_cell.angle_alpha   90.00
_cell.angle_beta   90.00
_cell.angle_gamma   90.00
#
_symmetry.space_group_name_H-M   'P 1'
#
loop_
_entity.id
_entity.type
_entity.pdbx_description
1 polymer ?
#
loop_
_entity_poly.entity_id
_entity_poly.type
_entity_poly.pdbx_seq_one_letter_code
_entity_poly.pdbx_strand_id
1 'polypeptide(L)'
;MLTRKELYVMKEDSVDGFMDFAVGTAKKAGAKALAYYGKGDTAVKFDDSLVTEAELSIRGLFEGELKKLNPLHRIFDEANEISRQYSHSENRYLWVIDAIDGVANFQAGIP
;
A
#
# COMPACT_ATOMS: atom_id res chain seq x y z
N MET A 1 -17.97 21.20 -23.11
CA MET A 1 -18.67 20.74 -21.90
C MET A 1 -18.20 19.31 -21.66
N LEU A 2 -17.45 19.07 -20.59
CA LEU A 2 -16.90 17.73 -20.32
C LEU A 2 -18.03 16.78 -19.92
N THR A 3 -17.97 15.55 -20.42
CA THR A 3 -18.89 14.49 -20.04
C THR A 3 -18.63 14.05 -18.59
N ARG A 4 -19.64 13.45 -17.95
CA ARG A 4 -19.49 12.89 -16.59
C ARG A 4 -18.35 11.87 -16.50
N LYS A 5 -18.09 11.14 -17.58
CA LYS A 5 -17.00 10.16 -17.68
C LYS A 5 -15.63 10.84 -17.70
N GLU A 6 -15.48 11.91 -18.46
CA GLU A 6 -14.23 12.68 -18.51
C GLU A 6 -13.94 13.39 -17.18
N LEU A 7 -14.95 13.95 -16.52
CA LEU A 7 -14.79 14.55 -15.18
C LEU A 7 -14.37 13.50 -14.14
N TYR A 8 -14.86 12.27 -14.25
CA TYR A 8 -14.51 11.17 -13.36
C TYR A 8 -13.07 10.69 -13.58
N VAL A 9 -12.64 10.54 -14.83
CA VAL A 9 -11.25 10.21 -15.19
C VAL A 9 -10.28 11.29 -14.73
N MET A 10 -10.61 12.57 -14.93
CA MET A 10 -9.76 13.67 -14.42
C MET A 10 -9.69 13.70 -12.90
N LYS A 11 -10.75 13.28 -12.20
CA LYS A 11 -10.71 13.14 -10.74
C LYS A 11 -9.79 11.99 -10.33
N GLU A 12 -9.87 10.84 -11.00
CA GLU A 12 -9.01 9.68 -10.69
C GLU A 12 -7.52 9.97 -10.93
N ASP A 13 -7.17 10.75 -11.95
CA ASP A 13 -5.80 11.19 -12.24
C ASP A 13 -5.42 12.55 -11.59
N SER A 14 -6.15 12.95 -10.55
CA SER A 14 -5.85 14.15 -9.75
C SER A 14 -5.19 13.79 -8.42
N VAL A 15 -4.44 14.75 -7.85
CA VAL A 15 -3.87 14.62 -6.50
C VAL A 15 -4.94 14.30 -5.47
N ASP A 16 -6.12 14.91 -5.58
CA ASP A 16 -7.25 14.64 -4.68
C ASP A 16 -7.79 13.20 -4.83
N GLY A 17 -7.88 12.70 -6.07
CA GLY A 17 -8.25 11.30 -6.33
C GLY A 17 -7.25 10.30 -5.77
N PHE A 18 -5.95 10.58 -5.91
CA PHE A 18 -4.90 9.77 -5.32
C PHE A 18 -4.90 9.84 -3.79
N MET A 19 -5.22 10.99 -3.21
CA MET A 19 -5.38 11.13 -1.75
C MET A 19 -6.59 10.34 -1.24
N ASP A 20 -7.74 10.44 -1.90
CA ASP A 20 -8.94 9.66 -1.57
C ASP A 20 -8.64 8.15 -1.63
N PHE A 21 -7.93 7.71 -2.68
CA PHE A 21 -7.45 6.34 -2.81
C PHE A 21 -6.49 5.93 -1.68
N ALA A 22 -5.49 6.76 -1.38
CA ALA A 22 -4.48 6.47 -0.37
C ALA A 22 -5.12 6.30 1.01
N VAL A 23 -5.97 7.24 1.41
CA VAL A 23 -6.69 7.20 2.70
C VAL A 23 -7.64 6.00 2.75
N GLY A 24 -8.40 5.75 1.68
CA GLY A 24 -9.32 4.62 1.62
C GLY A 24 -8.60 3.27 1.73
N THR A 25 -7.49 3.12 1.03
CA THR A 25 -6.68 1.89 1.03
C THR A 25 -5.93 1.73 2.35
N ALA A 26 -5.40 2.80 2.94
CA ALA A 26 -4.78 2.77 4.27
C ALA A 26 -5.76 2.31 5.36
N LYS A 27 -7.03 2.75 5.31
CA LYS A 27 -8.06 2.25 6.24
C LYS A 27 -8.34 0.75 6.07
N LYS A 28 -8.41 0.26 4.83
CA LYS A 28 -8.57 -1.18 4.54
C LYS A 28 -7.35 -1.99 5.02
N ALA A 29 -6.15 -1.48 4.76
CA ALA A 29 -4.90 -2.06 5.23
C ALA A 29 -4.84 -2.13 6.76
N GLY A 30 -5.19 -1.03 7.46
CA GLY A 30 -5.27 -1.00 8.91
C GLY A 30 -6.28 -2.02 9.47
N ALA A 31 -7.48 -2.12 8.88
CA ALA A 31 -8.46 -3.13 9.27
C ALA A 31 -7.93 -4.56 9.10
N LYS A 32 -7.14 -4.81 8.04
CA LYS A 32 -6.47 -6.09 7.81
C LYS A 32 -5.34 -6.33 8.81
N ALA A 33 -4.58 -5.30 9.16
CA ALA A 33 -3.48 -5.36 10.13
C ALA A 33 -3.97 -5.77 11.54
N LEU A 34 -5.18 -5.36 11.93
CA LEU A 34 -5.79 -5.78 13.21
C LEU A 34 -5.92 -7.30 13.36
N ALA A 35 -5.92 -8.06 12.27
CA ALA A 35 -5.92 -9.52 12.34
C ALA A 35 -4.58 -10.11 12.84
N TYR A 36 -3.50 -9.34 12.84
CA TYR A 36 -2.15 -9.75 13.25
C TYR A 36 -1.64 -8.99 14.48
N TYR A 37 -2.20 -7.82 14.76
CA TYR A 37 -1.78 -6.95 15.86
C TYR A 37 -1.80 -7.67 17.22
N GLY A 38 -0.68 -7.59 17.95
CA GLY A 38 -0.52 -8.20 19.27
C GLY A 38 -0.52 -9.72 19.30
N LYS A 39 -0.32 -10.39 18.14
CA LYS A 39 -0.32 -11.85 18.04
C LYS A 39 1.07 -12.47 17.96
N GLY A 40 2.12 -11.70 18.25
CA GLY A 40 3.50 -12.19 18.23
C GLY A 40 3.69 -13.36 19.22
N ASP A 41 4.47 -14.35 18.82
CA ASP A 41 4.88 -15.42 19.73
C ASP A 41 5.73 -14.85 20.87
N THR A 42 5.16 -14.87 22.07
CA THR A 42 5.81 -14.38 23.30
C THR A 42 7.03 -15.21 23.72
N ALA A 43 7.23 -16.40 23.16
CA ALA A 43 8.39 -17.24 23.45
C ALA A 43 9.66 -16.79 22.71
N VAL A 44 9.53 -15.95 21.69
CA VAL A 44 10.65 -15.38 20.93
C VAL A 44 10.74 -13.87 21.15
N LYS A 45 11.95 -13.33 21.04
CA LYS A 45 12.17 -11.87 21.16
C LYS A 45 11.55 -11.11 20.00
N PHE A 46 11.51 -11.73 18.83
CA PHE A 46 10.97 -11.15 17.62
C PHE A 46 10.39 -12.28 16.76
N ASP A 47 9.09 -12.21 16.50
CA ASP A 47 8.37 -13.16 15.66
C ASP A 47 8.45 -12.73 14.19
N ASP A 48 9.58 -13.04 13.55
CA ASP A 48 9.82 -12.75 12.13
C ASP A 48 8.73 -13.35 11.23
N SER A 49 8.17 -14.50 11.61
CA SER A 49 7.16 -15.20 10.82
C SER A 49 5.86 -14.41 10.78
N LEU A 50 5.36 -13.99 11.95
CA LEU A 50 4.15 -13.18 12.02
C LEU A 50 4.32 -11.84 11.30
N VAL A 51 5.45 -11.16 11.52
CA VAL A 51 5.73 -9.86 10.90
C VAL A 51 5.75 -10.00 9.38
N THR A 52 6.51 -10.96 8.86
CA THR A 52 6.59 -11.21 7.41
C THR A 52 5.22 -11.54 6.82
N GLU A 53 4.43 -12.39 7.49
CA GLU A 53 3.10 -12.75 7.01
C GLU A 53 2.17 -11.53 6.97
N ALA A 54 2.18 -10.72 8.03
CA ALA A 54 1.36 -9.52 8.12
C ALA A 54 1.73 -8.51 7.03
N GLU A 55 3.02 -8.23 6.84
CA GLU A 55 3.51 -7.31 5.80
C GLU A 55 3.15 -7.78 4.39
N LEU A 56 3.40 -9.04 4.05
CA LEU A 56 3.02 -9.62 2.75
C LEU A 56 1.52 -9.53 2.50
N SER A 57 0.73 -9.80 3.54
CA SER A 57 -0.73 -9.78 3.47
C SER A 57 -1.27 -8.34 3.25
N ILE A 58 -0.70 -7.35 3.93
CA ILE A 58 -1.06 -5.93 3.79
C ILE A 58 -0.59 -5.37 2.44
N ARG A 59 0.67 -5.60 2.07
CA ARG A 59 1.23 -5.20 0.77
C ARG A 59 0.43 -5.80 -0.39
N GLY A 60 0.07 -7.08 -0.32
CA GLY A 60 -0.77 -7.72 -1.34
C GLY A 60 -2.16 -7.09 -1.48
N LEU A 61 -2.76 -6.62 -0.38
CA LEU A 61 -4.02 -5.85 -0.45
C LEU A 61 -3.80 -4.53 -1.16
N PHE A 62 -2.76 -3.78 -0.79
CA PHE A 62 -2.47 -2.48 -1.40
C PHE A 62 -2.17 -2.61 -2.89
N GLU A 63 -1.34 -3.58 -3.28
CA GLU A 63 -1.03 -3.91 -4.69
C GLU A 63 -2.30 -4.26 -5.47
N GLY A 64 -3.22 -5.03 -4.88
CA GLY A 64 -4.49 -5.39 -5.48
C GLY A 64 -5.41 -4.18 -5.71
N GLU A 65 -5.50 -3.27 -4.75
CA GLU A 65 -6.27 -2.03 -4.89
C GLU A 65 -5.62 -1.06 -5.89
N LEU A 66 -4.29 -0.96 -5.89
CA LEU A 66 -3.57 -0.09 -6.82
C LEU A 66 -3.73 -0.54 -8.28
N LYS A 67 -3.66 -1.85 -8.54
CA LYS A 67 -3.93 -2.41 -9.89
C LYS A 67 -5.34 -2.11 -10.37
N LYS A 68 -6.33 -2.02 -9.47
CA LYS A 68 -7.71 -1.64 -9.82
C LYS A 68 -7.84 -0.14 -10.09
N LEU A 69 -7.10 0.70 -9.36
CA LEU A 69 -7.03 2.13 -9.63
C LEU A 69 -6.43 2.39 -11.01
N ASN A 70 -5.22 1.89 -11.23
CA ASN A 70 -4.54 2.00 -12.50
C ASN A 70 -3.43 0.94 -12.61
N PRO A 71 -3.50 0.00 -13.57
CA PRO A 71 -2.51 -1.07 -13.72
C PRO A 71 -1.10 -0.58 -14.09
N LEU A 72 -0.96 0.69 -14.49
CA LEU A 72 0.31 1.32 -14.89
C LEU A 72 1.02 2.01 -13.71
N HIS A 73 0.33 2.18 -12.58
CA HIS A 73 0.96 2.66 -11.35
C HIS A 73 1.88 1.59 -10.78
N ARG A 74 3.05 2.01 -10.30
CA ARG A 74 4.06 1.11 -9.75
C ARG A 74 4.17 1.29 -8.25
N ILE A 75 4.51 0.22 -7.54
CA ILE A 75 4.95 0.29 -6.14
C ILE A 75 6.47 0.19 -6.11
N PHE A 76 7.08 1.01 -5.27
CA PHE A 76 8.50 0.94 -5.00
C PHE A 76 8.82 -0.35 -4.23
N ASP A 77 9.85 -1.02 -4.68
CA ASP A 77 10.36 -2.25 -4.09
C ASP A 77 11.89 -2.17 -4.16
N GLU A 78 12.54 -2.11 -3.00
CA GLU A 78 13.99 -1.98 -2.90
C GLU A 78 14.74 -3.13 -3.58
N ALA A 79 14.12 -4.30 -3.69
CA ALA A 79 14.69 -5.46 -4.37
C ALA A 79 14.61 -5.36 -5.90
N ASN A 80 13.71 -4.55 -6.43
CA ASN A 80 13.52 -4.39 -7.87
C ASN A 80 14.10 -3.05 -8.32
N GLU A 81 15.17 -3.09 -9.10
CA GLU A 81 15.70 -1.91 -9.80
C GLU A 81 14.62 -1.39 -10.77
N ILE A 82 13.76 -0.50 -10.29
CA ILE A 82 12.80 0.21 -11.14
C ILE A 82 13.64 0.95 -12.16
N SER A 83 13.50 0.56 -13.43
CA SER A 83 14.29 1.13 -14.52
C SER A 83 14.16 2.64 -14.49
N ARG A 84 15.29 3.33 -14.27
CA ARG A 84 15.38 4.81 -14.12
C ARG A 84 15.13 5.55 -15.44
N GLN A 85 14.52 4.90 -16.43
CA GLN A 85 14.22 5.52 -17.71
C GLN A 85 13.03 6.48 -17.51
N TYR A 86 13.32 7.77 -17.66
CA TYR A 86 12.34 8.84 -17.69
C TYR A 86 11.26 8.52 -18.73
N SER A 87 10.07 8.07 -18.30
CA SER A 87 8.91 7.95 -19.20
C SER A 87 7.99 9.16 -19.01
N HIS A 88 7.82 9.95 -20.08
CA HIS A 88 6.79 11.00 -20.14
C HIS A 88 5.38 10.42 -20.42
N SER A 89 5.20 9.10 -20.31
CA SER A 89 3.94 8.39 -20.53
C SER A 89 3.61 7.45 -19.39
N GLU A 90 2.29 7.31 -19.14
CA GLU A 90 1.49 6.25 -18.48
C GLU A 90 2.00 5.54 -17.19
N ASN A 91 3.31 5.30 -17.04
CA ASN A 91 3.96 4.66 -15.89
C ASN A 91 4.61 5.67 -14.91
N ARG A 92 4.11 6.91 -14.87
CA ARG A 92 4.75 8.03 -14.15
C ARG A 92 4.58 7.99 -12.63
N TYR A 93 3.57 7.27 -12.13
CA TYR A 93 3.23 7.30 -10.71
C TYR A 93 3.86 6.11 -9.98
N LEU A 94 4.65 6.44 -8.97
CA LEU A 94 5.33 5.52 -8.08
C LEU A 94 4.77 5.69 -6.66
N TRP A 95 4.36 4.59 -6.05
CA TRP A 95 3.81 4.54 -4.71
C TRP A 95 4.84 3.92 -3.78
N VAL A 96 5.19 4.63 -2.71
CA VAL A 96 6.04 4.11 -1.64
C VAL A 96 5.12 3.74 -0.49
N ILE A 97 5.26 2.51 0.01
CA ILE A 97 4.46 2.00 1.10
C ILE A 97 5.38 1.35 2.12
N ASP A 98 5.15 1.69 3.39
CA ASP A 98 5.56 0.89 4.52
C ASP A 98 4.30 0.19 5.04
N ALA A 99 4.30 -1.14 5.04
CA ALA A 99 3.11 -1.92 5.38
C ALA A 99 2.82 -1.86 6.88
N ILE A 100 3.88 -1.82 7.71
CA ILE A 100 3.80 -1.79 9.17
C ILE A 100 5.00 -0.99 9.69
N ASP A 101 4.81 0.30 9.93
CA ASP A 101 5.79 1.06 10.70
C ASP A 101 5.75 0.61 12.17
N GLY A 102 6.93 0.34 12.75
CA GLY A 102 7.04 -0.11 14.14
C GLY A 102 6.65 -1.58 14.39
N VAL A 103 7.12 -2.51 13.55
CA VAL A 103 6.87 -3.97 13.65
C VAL A 103 7.09 -4.59 15.05
N ALA A 104 7.99 -4.04 15.86
CA ALA A 104 8.23 -4.48 17.24
C ALA A 104 7.05 -4.14 18.17
N ASN A 105 6.50 -2.93 18.06
CA ASN A 105 5.31 -2.54 18.83
C ASN A 105 4.07 -3.29 18.32
N PHE A 106 3.97 -3.45 17.00
CA PHE A 106 2.86 -4.14 16.35
C PHE A 106 2.69 -5.58 16.83
N GLN A 107 3.77 -6.38 16.82
CA GLN A 107 3.69 -7.79 17.27
C GLN A 107 3.43 -7.90 18.78
N ALA A 108 3.88 -6.92 19.56
CA ALA A 108 3.70 -6.85 21.02
C ALA A 108 2.33 -6.26 21.44
N GLY A 109 1.55 -5.72 20.50
CA GLY A 109 0.25 -5.11 20.78
C GLY A 109 0.34 -3.78 21.51
N ILE A 110 1.44 -3.05 21.34
CA ILE A 110 1.68 -1.73 21.94
C ILE A 110 1.17 -0.65 20.98
N PRO A 111 0.20 0.20 21.40
CA PRO A 111 -0.40 1.23 20.56
C PRO A 111 0.47 2.47 20.38
#